data_AF-A0A6N9IQ56-F1
#
_entry.id   AF-A0A6N9IQ56-F1
#
_cell.length_a   1.000
_cell.length_b   1.000
_cell.length_c   1.000
_cell.angle_alpha   90.00
_cell.angle_beta   90.00
_cell.angle_gamma   90.00
#
_symmetry.space_group_name_H-M   'P 1'
#
loop_
_entity.id
_entity.type
_entity.pdbx_description
1 polymer ?
#
loop_
_entity_poly.entity_id
_entity_poly.type
_entity_poly.pdbx_seq_one_letter_code
_entity_poly.pdbx_strand_id
1 'polypeptide(L)' 'MDIEFIGYVIKLGNYYFGGRTQNSISIYKKAQQAEIYNENELDIAERVAEDLGGTIRKIYVSDKE' A
#
# COMPACT_ATOMS: atom_id res chain seq x y z
N MET A 1 21.34 -2.72 -11.28
CA MET A 1 20.27 -2.98 -10.30
C MET A 1 19.17 -1.98 -10.61
N ASP A 2 18.26 -2.37 -11.50
CA ASP A 2 17.11 -1.54 -11.87
C ASP A 2 16.12 -1.58 -10.70
N ILE A 3 15.86 -0.41 -10.13
CA ILE A 3 14.88 -0.22 -9.07
C ILE A 3 13.64 0.36 -9.76
N GLU A 4 12.63 -0.49 -9.98
CA GLU A 4 11.40 -0.11 -10.64
C GLU A 4 10.34 0.29 -9.60
N PHE A 5 9.68 1.42 -9.84
CA PHE A 5 8.55 1.85 -9.01
C PHE A 5 7.32 0.98 -9.30
N ILE A 6 6.75 0.37 -8.26
CA ILE A 6 5.57 -0.51 -8.38
C ILE A 6 4.28 0.25 -8.06
N GLY A 7 4.33 1.17 -7.09
CA GLY A 7 3.13 1.86 -6.62
C GLY A 7 3.21 2.34 -5.17
N TYR A 8 2.05 2.58 -4.61
CA TYR A 8 1.84 3.07 -3.25
C TYR A 8 1.13 2.00 -2.41
N VAL A 9 1.52 1.89 -1.14
CA VAL A 9 0.83 1.06 -0.14
C VAL A 9 0.48 1.90 1.07
N ILE A 10 -0.57 1.52 1.78
CA ILE A 10 -0.99 2.22 3.01
C ILE A 10 -0.49 1.45 4.22
N LYS A 11 0.27 2.13 5.09
CA LYS A 11 0.80 1.58 6.34
C LYS A 11 -0.09 2.01 7.51
N LEU A 12 -0.57 1.04 8.28
CA LEU A 12 -1.40 1.19 9.47
C LEU A 12 -0.61 0.68 10.68
N GLY A 13 0.10 1.57 11.37
CA GLY A 13 1.01 1.18 12.46
C GLY A 13 2.09 0.20 11.98
N ASN A 14 2.08 -1.04 12.48
CA ASN A 14 3.01 -2.11 12.08
C ASN A 14 2.49 -3.02 10.95
N TYR A 15 1.35 -2.67 10.36
CA TYR A 15 0.68 -3.44 9.33
C TYR A 15 0.53 -2.63 8.05
N TYR A 16 0.14 -3.31 6.97
CA TYR A 16 -0.17 -2.74 5.68
C TYR A 16 -1.61 -3.07 5.32
N PHE A 17 -2.30 -2.09 4.72
CA PHE A 17 -3.66 -2.25 4.25
C PHE A 17 -3.72 -3.25 3.10
N GLY A 18 -4.64 -4.19 3.19
CA GLY A 18 -4.83 -5.29 2.24
C GLY A 18 -6.16 -5.26 1.51
N GLY A 19 -6.90 -4.16 1.62
CA GLY A 19 -8.21 -3.99 1.02
C GLY A 19 -9.38 -4.02 1.97
N ARG A 20 -10.50 -3.49 1.47
CA ARG A 20 -11.77 -3.35 2.20
C ARG A 20 -12.80 -4.29 1.58
N THR A 21 -13.50 -5.01 2.44
CA THR A 21 -14.75 -5.70 2.11
C THR A 21 -15.93 -4.89 2.67
N GLN A 22 -17.17 -5.31 2.43
CA GLN A 22 -18.36 -4.57 2.91
C GLN A 22 -18.31 -4.24 4.41
N ASN A 23 -17.81 -5.15 5.26
CA ASN A 23 -17.90 -5.01 6.72
C ASN A 23 -16.56 -5.12 7.44
N SER A 24 -15.44 -5.22 6.71
CA SER A 24 -14.13 -5.38 7.32
C SER A 24 -13.01 -4.85 6.43
N ILE A 25 -11.84 -4.66 7.04
CA ILE A 25 -10.59 -4.42 6.32
C ILE A 25 -9.65 -5.60 6.54
N SER A 26 -8.83 -5.88 5.54
CA SER A 26 -7.73 -6.83 5.64
C SER A 26 -6.43 -6.08 5.93
N ILE A 27 -5.60 -6.61 6.83
CA ILE A 27 -4.28 -6.05 7.13
C ILE A 27 -3.21 -7.14 7.12
N TYR A 28 -2.02 -6.81 6.60
CA TYR A 28 -0.89 -7.72 6.48
C TYR A 28 0.35 -7.20 7.18
N LYS A 29 1.24 -8.09 7.63
CA LYS A 29 2.54 -7.67 8.21
C LYS A 29 3.58 -7.27 7.15
N LYS A 30 3.37 -7.67 5.90
CA LYS A 30 4.31 -7.53 4.80
C LYS A 30 3.70 -6.67 3.69
N ALA A 31 4.47 -5.72 3.18
CA ALA A 31 4.04 -4.83 2.11
C ALA A 31 3.73 -5.57 0.80
N GLN A 32 4.36 -6.72 0.56
CA GLN A 32 4.14 -7.54 -0.64
C GLN A 32 2.71 -8.11 -0.75
N GLN A 33 1.96 -8.11 0.34
CA GLN A 33 0.57 -8.58 0.37
C GLN A 33 -0.43 -7.42 0.45
N ALA A 34 0.07 -6.19 0.55
CA ALA A 34 -0.77 -5.01 0.65
C ALA A 34 -1.52 -4.77 -0.66
N GLU A 35 -2.62 -4.02 -0.56
CA GLU A 35 -3.20 -3.39 -1.75
C GLU A 35 -2.21 -2.36 -2.29
N ILE A 36 -1.93 -2.45 -3.59
CA ILE A 36 -1.01 -1.58 -4.29
C ILE A 36 -1.83 -0.64 -5.16
N TYR A 37 -1.70 0.65 -4.88
CA TYR A 37 -2.27 1.72 -5.68
C TYR A 37 -1.25 2.17 -6.71
N ASN A 38 -1.62 2.19 -7.98
CA ASN A 38 -0.72 2.66 -9.03
C ASN A 38 -0.58 4.19 -9.03
N GLU A 39 0.20 4.74 -9.97
CA GLU A 39 0.45 6.20 -10.03
C GLU A 39 -0.82 7.04 -10.19
N ASN A 40 -1.82 6.52 -10.91
CA ASN A 40 -3.09 7.20 -11.16
C ASN A 40 -4.09 7.04 -10.00
N GLU A 41 -3.76 6.25 -8.98
CA GLU A 41 -4.62 5.97 -7.82
C GLU A 41 -4.08 6.60 -6.54
N LEU A 42 -3.13 7.55 -6.66
CA LEU A 42 -2.54 8.22 -5.51
C LEU A 42 -3.60 8.97 -4.68
N ASP A 43 -4.56 9.64 -5.32
CA ASP A 43 -5.63 10.36 -4.64
C ASP A 43 -6.54 9.40 -3.84
N ILE A 44 -6.75 8.19 -4.37
CA ILE A 44 -7.49 7.13 -3.68
C ILE A 44 -6.68 6.66 -2.46
N ALA A 45 -5.38 6.41 -2.63
CA ALA A 45 -4.51 6.00 -1.55
C ALA A 45 -4.45 7.05 -0.42
N GLU A 46 -4.42 8.35 -0.77
CA GLU A 46 -4.43 9.47 0.18
C GLU A 46 -5.73 9.48 1.00
N ARG A 47 -6.88 9.36 0.32
CA ARG A 47 -8.19 9.32 0.99
C ARG A 47 -8.33 8.13 1.92
N VAL A 48 -7.90 6.94 1.49
CA VAL A 48 -7.99 5.73 2.33
C VAL A 48 -7.02 5.82 3.51
N ALA A 49 -5.82 6.40 3.31
CA ALA A 49 -4.90 6.63 4.42
C ALA A 49 -5.47 7.63 5.43
N GLU A 50 -6.12 8.70 4.99
CA GLU A 50 -6.79 9.66 5.87
C GLU A 50 -7.94 9.01 6.66
N ASP A 51 -8.83 8.27 5.98
CA ASP A 51 -9.99 7.58 6.59
C ASP A 51 -9.55 6.57 7.67
N LEU A 52 -8.44 5.86 7.43
CA LEU A 52 -7.95 4.80 8.31
C LEU A 52 -6.87 5.25 9.30
N GLY A 53 -6.46 6.53 9.26
CA GLY A 53 -5.33 7.03 10.06
C GLY A 53 -3.98 6.40 9.71
N GLY A 54 -3.80 6.04 8.45
CA GLY A 54 -2.59 5.44 7.88
C GLY A 54 -1.61 6.43 7.28
N THR A 55 -0.53 5.89 6.72
CA THR A 55 0.48 6.67 5.99
C THR A 55 0.82 5.98 4.67
N ILE A 56 0.93 6.75 3.60
CA ILE A 56 1.32 6.23 2.29
C ILE A 56 2.83 5.94 2.25
N ARG A 57 3.19 4.82 1.62
CA ARG A 57 4.58 4.47 1.30
C ARG A 57 4.71 4.08 -0.15
N LYS A 58 5.75 4.62 -0.81
CA LYS A 58 6.18 4.15 -2.14
C LYS A 58 6.85 2.80 -2.01
N ILE A 59 6.52 1.87 -2.90
CA ILE A 59 7.17 0.58 -3.01
C ILE A 59 7.89 0.46 -4.36
N TYR A 60 9.04 -0.17 -4.30
CA TYR A 60 9.91 -0.41 -5.43
C TYR A 60 10.28 -1.89 -5.47
N VAL A 61 10.33 -2.47 -6.66
CA VAL A 61 10.93 -3.78 -6.87
C VAL A 61 12.36 -3.54 -7.32
N SER A 62 13.28 -4.29 -6.72
CA SER A 62 14.61 -4.42 -7.26
C SER A 62 14.72 -5.84 -7.74
N ASP A 63 15.15 -6.04 -8.97
CA ASP A 63 15.64 -7.35 -9.40
C ASP A 63 16.77 -7.74 -8.44
N LYS A 64 16.54 -8.82 -7.71
CA LYS A 64 17.59 -9.51 -6.96
C LYS A 64 18.09 -10.60 -7.88
N GLU A 65 19.19 -10.33 -8.57
CA GLU A 65 20.12 -11.42 -8.93
C GLU A 65 20.63 -12.11 -7.67
#